data_AF-A0A6I0EEH9-F1
#
_entry.id   AF-A0A6I0EEH9-F1
#
_cell.length_a   1.000
_cell.length_b   1.000
_cell.length_c   1.000
_cell.angle_alpha   90.00
_cell.angle_beta   90.00
_cell.angle_gamma   90.00
#
_symmetry.space_group_name_H-M   'P 1'
#
loop_
_entity.id
_entity.type
_entity.pdbx_description
1 polymer ?
#
loop_
_entity_poly.entity_id
_entity_poly.type
_entity_poly.pdbx_seq_one_letter_code
_entity_poly.pdbx_strand_id
1 'polypeptide(L)'
;MEGRKWIFFALAAALSGVGAISVITMQSQLAGAQPSEAIEIPAGSHPSETGSPPPELRLRAIVARAVDDSVATWSRLMGQRAIEVAAVNVRFVSRLAPDNCYGLYTGDGPAYCSGNRTVFVGTDAANRLMSKFGRQAEAGISFLIGHEIGHHIQNLNGRFHVLSQAIYSAPDDAHQHVRRFELQADCLAGVWIHDSPAWATSNQFRADLLAVLSDIGDDALLAGQPPATVRRAGLHGTTEQRTRWFLRGAQTGDVEACDTFGVKEP
;
A
#
# COMPACT_ATOMS: atom_id res chain seq x y z
N MET A 1 -36.37 45.03 -23.31
CA MET A 1 -35.79 43.68 -23.43
C MET A 1 -35.86 43.02 -22.06
N GLU A 2 -37.09 42.71 -21.63
CA GLU A 2 -37.39 41.72 -20.58
C GLU A 2 -36.63 40.41 -20.85
N GLY A 3 -36.13 39.64 -19.89
CA GLY A 3 -36.66 39.27 -18.59
C GLY A 3 -37.12 37.80 -18.65
N ARG A 4 -36.59 36.93 -17.78
CA ARG A 4 -37.32 35.85 -17.05
C ARG A 4 -36.38 34.81 -16.42
N LYS A 5 -36.30 34.88 -15.08
CA LYS A 5 -36.14 33.76 -14.15
C LYS A 5 -37.48 33.01 -14.05
N TRP A 6 -37.52 31.68 -13.97
CA TRP A 6 -38.55 30.85 -13.28
C TRP A 6 -37.94 29.44 -13.10
N ILE A 7 -37.72 28.88 -11.91
CA ILE A 7 -38.62 28.43 -10.82
C ILE A 7 -39.05 26.95 -10.94
N PHE A 8 -38.87 26.28 -9.80
CA PHE A 8 -39.30 24.97 -9.32
C PHE A 8 -40.60 24.39 -9.89
N PHE A 9 -40.66 23.06 -9.94
CA PHE A 9 -41.89 22.30 -9.68
C PHE A 9 -41.62 21.13 -8.74
N ALA A 10 -42.23 21.19 -7.56
CA ALA A 10 -42.75 20.04 -6.85
C ALA A 10 -44.27 20.10 -6.98
N LEU A 11 -44.95 18.96 -7.16
CA LEU A 11 -46.28 18.74 -6.60
C LEU A 11 -46.65 17.24 -6.57
N ALA A 12 -47.51 16.92 -5.63
CA ALA A 12 -47.86 15.61 -5.11
C ALA A 12 -49.20 15.05 -5.65
N ALA A 13 -49.37 13.75 -5.41
CA ALA A 13 -50.58 12.99 -5.03
C ALA A 13 -51.88 13.02 -5.87
N ALA A 14 -52.41 11.82 -6.15
CA ALA A 14 -53.83 11.46 -5.87
C ALA A 14 -54.05 9.93 -5.97
N LEU A 15 -54.86 9.42 -5.03
CA LEU A 15 -55.35 8.04 -4.88
C LEU A 15 -56.51 7.68 -5.83
N SER A 16 -56.80 6.37 -5.86
CA SER A 16 -58.12 5.69 -5.90
C SER A 16 -58.56 4.97 -7.19
N GLY A 17 -59.02 3.73 -7.02
CA GLY A 17 -59.73 2.95 -8.05
C GLY A 17 -59.79 1.44 -7.76
N VAL A 18 -60.88 0.99 -7.13
CA VAL A 18 -61.25 -0.42 -6.86
C VAL A 18 -62.21 -0.92 -7.95
N GLY A 19 -62.10 -2.20 -8.35
CA GLY A 19 -63.06 -2.95 -9.17
C GLY A 19 -62.32 -4.00 -10.02
N ALA A 20 -62.72 -5.27 -10.18
CA ALA A 20 -63.99 -5.92 -9.96
C ALA A 20 -63.79 -7.42 -9.66
N ILE A 21 -64.85 -7.99 -9.13
CA ILE A 21 -65.05 -9.36 -8.65
C ILE A 21 -65.24 -10.32 -9.82
N SER A 22 -64.57 -11.47 -9.79
CA SER A 22 -65.01 -12.69 -10.50
C SER A 22 -64.98 -13.86 -9.52
N VAL A 23 -66.18 -14.23 -9.05
CA VAL A 23 -66.44 -15.45 -8.29
C VAL A 23 -66.57 -16.60 -9.29
N ILE A 24 -65.70 -17.59 -9.18
CA ILE A 24 -65.91 -18.93 -9.74
C ILE A 24 -65.96 -19.89 -8.55
N THR A 25 -67.14 -20.44 -8.30
CA THR A 25 -67.36 -21.54 -7.36
C THR A 25 -67.09 -22.87 -8.07
N MET A 26 -66.31 -23.77 -7.45
CA MET A 26 -66.55 -25.22 -7.55
C MET A 26 -66.03 -25.96 -6.31
N GLN A 27 -66.75 -27.02 -5.99
CA GLN A 27 -66.83 -27.74 -4.72
C GLN A 27 -65.55 -28.40 -4.20
N SER A 28 -65.58 -28.59 -2.88
CA SER A 28 -64.81 -29.49 -2.03
C SER A 28 -64.71 -30.93 -2.52
N GLN A 29 -63.49 -31.47 -2.55
CA GLN A 29 -63.22 -32.88 -2.24
C GLN A 29 -61.98 -32.97 -1.34
N LEU A 30 -62.19 -33.54 -0.15
CA LEU A 30 -61.16 -33.96 0.78
C LEU A 30 -60.58 -35.30 0.31
N ALA A 31 -59.28 -35.36 0.04
CA ALA A 31 -58.52 -36.60 -0.01
C ALA A 31 -57.04 -36.32 0.32
N GLY A 32 -56.47 -37.18 1.17
CA GLY A 32 -55.23 -36.98 1.91
C GLY A 32 -54.01 -36.50 1.14
N ALA A 33 -53.36 -35.47 1.67
CA ALA A 33 -51.98 -35.13 1.36
C ALA A 33 -51.05 -35.96 2.26
N GLN A 34 -50.22 -36.79 1.64
CA GLN A 34 -49.07 -37.46 2.25
C GLN A 34 -48.06 -36.41 2.74
N PRO A 35 -47.26 -36.67 3.78
CA PRO A 35 -46.18 -35.76 4.17
C PRO A 35 -45.16 -35.70 3.02
N SER A 36 -44.90 -34.50 2.52
CA SER A 36 -43.82 -34.23 1.57
C SER A 36 -42.49 -34.67 2.19
N GLU A 37 -41.80 -35.58 1.51
CA GLU A 37 -40.44 -36.00 1.82
C GLU A 37 -39.55 -34.76 2.05
N ALA A 38 -38.88 -34.73 3.20
CA ALA A 38 -37.81 -33.79 3.43
C ALA A 38 -36.69 -34.12 2.43
N ILE A 39 -36.32 -33.13 1.62
CA ILE A 39 -35.12 -33.20 0.79
C ILE A 39 -33.93 -33.25 1.75
N GLU A 40 -33.39 -34.45 1.98
CA GLU A 40 -32.05 -34.59 2.54
C GLU A 40 -31.06 -34.04 1.51
N ILE A 41 -30.60 -32.81 1.75
CA ILE A 41 -29.39 -32.31 1.09
C ILE A 41 -28.25 -33.19 1.58
N PRO A 42 -27.53 -33.92 0.69
CA PRO A 42 -26.37 -34.68 1.11
C PRO A 42 -25.41 -33.70 1.77
N ALA A 43 -24.97 -34.01 2.98
CA ALA A 43 -23.90 -33.30 3.64
C ALA A 43 -22.65 -33.43 2.75
N GLY A 44 -22.51 -32.50 1.80
CA GLY A 44 -21.32 -32.29 1.02
C GLY A 44 -20.22 -32.03 2.03
N SER A 45 -19.20 -32.89 1.98
CA SER A 45 -17.97 -32.77 2.73
C SER A 45 -17.53 -31.31 2.78
N HIS A 46 -17.71 -30.66 3.93
CA HIS A 46 -17.04 -29.41 4.21
C HIS A 46 -15.54 -29.70 4.14
N PRO A 47 -14.77 -29.11 3.20
CA PRO A 47 -13.34 -29.03 3.42
C PRO A 47 -13.18 -28.21 4.70
N SER A 48 -12.54 -28.79 5.72
CA SER A 48 -11.99 -27.99 6.79
C SER A 48 -10.98 -27.03 6.16
N GLU A 49 -11.39 -25.79 5.87
CA GLU A 49 -10.45 -24.71 5.59
C GLU A 49 -9.74 -24.34 6.90
N THR A 50 -8.76 -25.17 7.26
CA THR A 50 -7.58 -24.68 7.99
C THR A 50 -6.48 -24.44 6.95
N GLY A 51 -6.78 -23.56 5.98
CA GLY A 51 -5.86 -23.13 4.94
C GLY A 51 -5.48 -21.66 5.17
N SER A 52 -4.19 -21.33 5.03
CA SER A 52 -3.79 -19.92 4.93
C SER A 52 -4.47 -19.29 3.69
N PRO A 53 -4.86 -18.00 3.74
CA PRO A 53 -5.45 -17.32 2.58
C PRO A 53 -4.57 -17.47 1.32
N PRO A 54 -5.16 -17.43 0.11
CA PRO A 54 -4.40 -17.36 -1.14
C PRO A 54 -3.31 -16.28 -1.06
N PRO A 55 -2.10 -16.53 -1.59
CA PRO A 55 -0.96 -15.61 -1.49
C PRO A 55 -1.30 -14.18 -1.91
N GLU A 56 -2.10 -14.00 -2.96
CA GLU A 56 -2.53 -12.68 -3.43
C GLU A 56 -3.40 -11.95 -2.40
N LEU A 57 -4.36 -12.63 -1.76
CA LEU A 57 -5.18 -12.03 -0.71
C LEU A 57 -4.34 -11.66 0.52
N ARG A 58 -3.38 -12.51 0.89
CA ARG A 58 -2.44 -12.22 1.98
C ARG A 58 -1.58 -10.98 1.65
N LEU A 59 -1.02 -10.91 0.44
CA LEU A 59 -0.25 -9.74 0.00
C LEU A 59 -1.08 -8.45 0.05
N ARG A 60 -2.29 -8.49 -0.51
CA ARG A 60 -3.19 -7.32 -0.51
C ARG A 60 -3.54 -6.87 0.90
N ALA A 61 -3.76 -7.81 1.83
CA ALA A 61 -4.04 -7.48 3.23
C ALA A 61 -2.83 -6.85 3.94
N ILE A 62 -1.61 -7.34 3.70
CA ILE A 62 -0.38 -6.76 4.24
C ILE A 62 -0.20 -5.33 3.72
N VAL A 63 -0.31 -5.14 2.41
CA VAL A 63 -0.15 -3.81 1.77
C VAL A 63 -1.23 -2.84 2.27
N ALA A 64 -2.50 -3.26 2.29
CA ALA A 64 -3.59 -2.41 2.76
C ALA A 64 -3.37 -1.97 4.21
N ARG A 65 -3.01 -2.90 5.11
CA ARG A 65 -2.72 -2.58 6.51
C ARG A 65 -1.55 -1.60 6.64
N ALA A 66 -0.46 -1.82 5.91
CA ALA A 66 0.69 -0.94 5.95
C ALA A 66 0.36 0.47 5.41
N VAL A 67 -0.38 0.57 4.31
CA VAL A 67 -0.81 1.86 3.73
C VAL A 67 -1.78 2.58 4.68
N ASP A 68 -2.82 1.91 5.15
CA ASP A 68 -3.85 2.54 6.00
C ASP A 68 -3.23 3.07 7.30
N ASP A 69 -2.40 2.27 7.96
CA ASP A 69 -1.73 2.67 9.20
C ASP A 69 -0.69 3.79 8.98
N SER A 70 0.05 3.73 7.87
CA SER A 70 1.00 4.78 7.50
C SER A 70 0.32 6.10 7.15
N VAL A 71 -0.74 6.06 6.34
CA VAL A 71 -1.55 7.24 5.99
C VAL A 71 -2.18 7.84 7.23
N ALA A 72 -2.75 7.04 8.14
CA ALA A 72 -3.32 7.53 9.39
C ALA A 72 -2.25 8.22 10.26
N THR A 73 -1.08 7.62 10.37
CA THR A 73 0.06 8.17 11.13
C THR A 73 0.54 9.49 10.54
N TRP A 74 0.83 9.52 9.24
CA TRP A 74 1.30 10.73 8.57
C TRP A 74 0.24 11.83 8.52
N SER A 75 -1.05 11.47 8.41
CA SER A 75 -2.14 12.45 8.50
C SER A 75 -2.16 13.16 9.85
N ARG A 76 -1.92 12.42 10.94
CA ARG A 76 -1.76 12.98 12.29
C ARG A 76 -0.53 13.89 12.39
N LEU A 77 0.62 13.44 11.88
CA LEU A 77 1.88 14.18 11.96
C LEU A 77 1.90 15.45 11.09
N MET A 78 1.28 15.42 9.91
CA MET A 78 1.28 16.53 8.95
C MET A 78 0.13 17.52 9.14
N GLY A 79 -0.81 17.25 10.04
CA GLY A 79 -1.87 18.16 10.46
C GLY A 79 -2.69 18.71 9.29
N GLN A 80 -2.49 19.98 8.94
CA GLN A 80 -3.24 20.66 7.87
C GLN A 80 -3.11 19.97 6.50
N ARG A 81 -2.05 19.17 6.29
CA ARG A 81 -1.80 18.46 5.03
C ARG A 81 -2.33 17.02 5.00
N ALA A 82 -3.15 16.64 5.98
CA ALA A 82 -3.70 15.29 6.10
C ALA A 82 -4.44 14.84 4.83
N ILE A 83 -5.14 15.76 4.15
CA ILE A 83 -5.88 15.45 2.92
C ILE A 83 -4.92 15.05 1.80
N GLU A 84 -3.77 15.72 1.67
CA GLU A 84 -2.79 15.37 0.65
C GLU A 84 -2.09 14.05 0.94
N VAL A 85 -1.83 13.74 2.22
CA VAL A 85 -1.30 12.44 2.66
C VAL A 85 -2.27 11.31 2.30
N ALA A 86 -3.55 11.50 2.56
CA ALA A 86 -4.59 10.51 2.26
C ALA A 86 -4.85 10.32 0.75
N ALA A 87 -4.31 11.20 -0.11
CA ALA A 87 -4.48 11.13 -1.55
C ALA A 87 -3.48 10.19 -2.26
N VAL A 88 -2.74 9.37 -1.51
CA VAL A 88 -1.89 8.31 -2.08
C VAL A 88 -2.75 7.19 -2.66
N ASN A 89 -2.40 6.72 -3.86
CA ASN A 89 -3.05 5.61 -4.54
C ASN A 89 -2.20 4.35 -4.41
N VAL A 90 -2.83 3.17 -4.49
CA VAL A 90 -2.14 1.89 -4.57
C VAL A 90 -2.60 1.14 -5.81
N ARG A 91 -1.65 0.63 -6.59
CA ARG A 91 -1.93 -0.17 -7.79
C ARG A 91 -1.11 -1.45 -7.81
N PHE A 92 -1.78 -2.59 -7.90
CA PHE A 92 -1.13 -3.88 -8.09
C PHE A 92 -0.93 -4.14 -9.58
N VAL A 93 0.28 -4.54 -9.95
CA VAL A 93 0.65 -4.96 -11.32
C VAL A 93 1.38 -6.29 -11.23
N SER A 94 1.30 -7.14 -12.25
CA SER A 94 2.04 -8.42 -12.25
C SER A 94 3.54 -8.16 -12.11
N ARG A 95 4.05 -7.28 -12.97
CA ARG A 95 5.42 -6.78 -12.99
C ARG A 95 5.41 -5.27 -13.21
N LEU A 96 6.34 -4.59 -12.56
CA LEU A 96 6.60 -3.18 -12.83
C LEU A 96 7.24 -3.03 -14.21
N ALA A 97 6.58 -2.25 -15.05
CA ALA A 97 6.98 -1.93 -16.41
C ALA A 97 7.28 -0.43 -16.53
N PRO A 98 8.10 -0.02 -17.53
CA PRO A 98 8.46 1.37 -17.74
C PRO A 98 7.24 2.31 -17.76
N ASP A 99 6.14 1.93 -18.38
CA ASP A 99 4.93 2.76 -18.47
C ASP A 99 4.19 3.00 -17.14
N ASN A 100 4.49 2.26 -16.06
CA ASN A 100 3.83 2.44 -14.77
C ASN A 100 4.20 3.77 -14.09
N CYS A 101 5.44 4.25 -14.27
CA CYS A 101 5.88 5.54 -13.76
C CYS A 101 6.90 6.21 -14.70
N TYR A 102 6.45 6.61 -15.90
CA TYR A 102 7.25 7.41 -16.86
C TYR A 102 8.61 6.82 -17.25
N GLY A 103 8.77 5.50 -17.17
CA GLY A 103 9.97 4.77 -17.55
C GLY A 103 11.00 4.61 -16.43
N LEU A 104 10.74 5.14 -15.23
CA LEU A 104 11.77 5.36 -14.22
C LEU A 104 12.03 4.15 -13.30
N TYR A 105 11.13 3.15 -13.27
CA TYR A 105 11.29 2.01 -12.36
C TYR A 105 11.47 0.67 -13.08
N THR A 106 12.43 -0.11 -12.57
CA THR A 106 12.80 -1.45 -13.03
C THR A 106 13.45 -2.13 -11.82
N GLY A 107 12.64 -2.70 -10.93
CA GLY A 107 13.11 -3.28 -9.67
C GLY A 107 12.17 -4.37 -9.17
N ASP A 108 12.63 -5.09 -8.14
CA ASP A 108 11.93 -6.21 -7.51
C ASP A 108 11.12 -5.81 -6.26
N GLY A 109 10.98 -4.50 -6.00
CA GLY A 109 10.18 -3.95 -4.89
C GLY A 109 8.95 -3.18 -5.39
N PRO A 110 8.10 -2.66 -4.49
CA PRO A 110 7.15 -1.63 -4.84
C PRO A 110 7.86 -0.35 -5.31
N ALA A 111 7.10 0.60 -5.86
CA ALA A 111 7.64 1.87 -6.33
C ALA A 111 6.60 2.99 -6.25
N TYR A 112 6.99 4.15 -5.71
CA TYR A 112 6.18 5.35 -5.65
C TYR A 112 6.38 6.23 -6.88
N CYS A 113 5.28 6.63 -7.50
CA CYS A 113 5.25 7.55 -8.62
C CYS A 113 4.75 8.92 -8.19
N SER A 114 5.65 9.91 -8.21
CA SER A 114 5.35 11.29 -7.78
C SER A 114 4.34 12.01 -8.66
N GLY A 115 4.34 11.74 -9.98
CA GLY A 115 3.48 12.42 -10.96
C GLY A 115 1.98 12.15 -10.79
N ASN A 116 1.61 11.00 -10.22
CA ASN A 116 0.21 10.62 -9.97
C ASN A 116 -0.04 10.11 -8.54
N ARG A 117 0.94 10.28 -7.64
CA ARG A 117 0.88 9.87 -6.23
C ARG A 117 0.49 8.40 -6.05
N THR A 118 1.07 7.50 -6.83
CA THR A 118 0.71 6.07 -6.80
C THR A 118 1.87 5.20 -6.33
N VAL A 119 1.62 4.37 -5.32
CA VAL A 119 2.46 3.22 -4.96
C VAL A 119 2.07 2.06 -5.86
N PHE A 120 2.97 1.64 -6.74
CA PHE A 120 2.80 0.43 -7.54
C PHE A 120 3.42 -0.77 -6.81
N VAL A 121 2.69 -1.88 -6.78
CA VAL A 121 3.12 -3.13 -6.14
C VAL A 121 3.22 -4.21 -7.20
N GLY A 122 4.44 -4.65 -7.51
CA GLY A 122 4.70 -5.77 -8.40
C GLY A 122 4.43 -7.11 -7.71
N THR A 123 3.31 -7.78 -8.03
CA THR A 123 2.88 -9.00 -7.34
C THR A 123 3.88 -10.14 -7.51
N ASP A 124 4.52 -10.28 -8.67
CA ASP A 124 5.52 -11.33 -8.89
C ASP A 124 6.71 -11.19 -7.94
N ALA A 125 7.17 -9.96 -7.74
CA ALA A 125 8.33 -9.66 -6.93
C ALA A 125 7.99 -9.75 -5.43
N ALA A 126 6.81 -9.24 -5.04
CA ALA A 126 6.28 -9.43 -3.70
C ALA A 126 6.11 -10.91 -3.34
N ASN A 127 5.64 -11.75 -4.27
CA ASN A 127 5.55 -13.20 -4.07
C ASN A 127 6.93 -13.84 -3.86
N ARG A 128 7.97 -13.42 -4.61
CA ARG A 128 9.35 -13.88 -4.37
C ARG A 128 9.84 -13.49 -2.98
N LEU A 129 9.57 -12.27 -2.53
CA LEU A 129 9.90 -11.82 -1.17
C LEU A 129 9.15 -12.63 -0.11
N MET A 130 7.85 -12.90 -0.33
CA MET A 130 7.06 -13.75 0.56
C MET A 130 7.64 -15.16 0.69
N SER A 131 8.08 -15.75 -0.42
CA SER A 131 8.74 -17.05 -0.42
C SER A 131 10.12 -17.02 0.25
N LYS A 132 10.94 -16.00 -0.04
CA LYS A 132 12.30 -15.86 0.52
C LYS A 132 12.27 -15.67 2.05
N PHE A 133 11.40 -14.79 2.53
CA PHE A 133 11.40 -14.36 3.92
C PHE A 133 10.35 -15.06 4.79
N GLY A 134 9.48 -15.90 4.23
CA GLY A 134 8.56 -16.74 4.98
C GLY A 134 7.70 -15.97 6.00
N ARG A 135 7.96 -16.19 7.29
CA ARG A 135 7.25 -15.49 8.39
C ARG A 135 7.58 -14.00 8.43
N GLN A 136 8.81 -13.64 8.12
CA GLN A 136 9.31 -12.26 8.17
C GLN A 136 8.81 -11.39 7.00
N ALA A 137 8.21 -12.00 5.98
CA ALA A 137 7.75 -11.30 4.78
C ALA A 137 6.74 -10.19 5.05
N GLU A 138 5.88 -10.33 6.06
CA GLU A 138 4.92 -9.28 6.43
C GLU A 138 5.65 -8.02 6.89
N ALA A 139 6.64 -8.15 7.78
CA ALA A 139 7.45 -7.04 8.24
C ALA A 139 8.26 -6.42 7.10
N GLY A 140 8.86 -7.26 6.24
CA GLY A 140 9.62 -6.80 5.08
C GLY A 140 8.78 -6.02 4.06
N ILE A 141 7.62 -6.55 3.67
CA ILE A 141 6.71 -5.86 2.75
C ILE A 141 6.17 -4.58 3.38
N SER A 142 5.81 -4.62 4.66
CA SER A 142 5.34 -3.42 5.37
C SER A 142 6.39 -2.31 5.37
N PHE A 143 7.66 -2.65 5.58
CA PHE A 143 8.77 -1.71 5.45
C PHE A 143 8.90 -1.13 4.05
N LEU A 144 8.86 -1.97 3.01
CA LEU A 144 8.93 -1.49 1.62
C LEU A 144 7.76 -0.56 1.30
N ILE A 145 6.54 -0.87 1.77
CA ILE A 145 5.40 0.04 1.62
C ILE A 145 5.61 1.35 2.40
N GLY A 146 6.09 1.27 3.64
CA GLY A 146 6.44 2.45 4.44
C GLY A 146 7.48 3.35 3.76
N HIS A 147 8.46 2.74 3.09
CA HIS A 147 9.47 3.44 2.28
C HIS A 147 8.80 4.19 1.10
N GLU A 148 7.92 3.53 0.36
CA GLU A 148 7.19 4.19 -0.74
C GLU A 148 6.26 5.32 -0.24
N ILE A 149 5.67 5.17 0.94
CA ILE A 149 4.95 6.28 1.60
C ILE A 149 5.93 7.38 2.02
N GLY A 150 7.16 7.05 2.46
CA GLY A 150 8.23 8.01 2.68
C GLY A 150 8.51 8.88 1.45
N HIS A 151 8.54 8.29 0.25
CA HIS A 151 8.60 9.04 -1.00
C HIS A 151 7.35 9.91 -1.24
N HIS A 152 6.16 9.43 -0.86
CA HIS A 152 4.96 10.27 -0.90
C HIS A 152 5.12 11.53 -0.03
N ILE A 153 5.64 11.39 1.19
CA ILE A 153 5.91 12.52 2.10
C ILE A 153 6.99 13.45 1.53
N GLN A 154 8.06 12.89 0.96
CA GLN A 154 9.07 13.67 0.22
C GLN A 154 8.47 14.47 -0.92
N ASN A 155 7.55 13.87 -1.70
CA ASN A 155 6.84 14.54 -2.78
C ASN A 155 5.99 15.71 -2.27
N LEU A 156 5.23 15.48 -1.21
CA LEU A 156 4.46 16.54 -0.55
C LEU A 156 5.39 17.67 -0.07
N ASN A 157 6.59 17.37 0.42
CA ASN A 157 7.56 18.36 0.89
C ASN A 157 8.44 18.94 -0.23
N GLY A 158 8.12 18.70 -1.51
CA GLY A 158 8.86 19.24 -2.65
C GLY A 158 10.27 18.67 -2.86
N ARG A 159 10.61 17.57 -2.15
CA ARG A 159 11.96 17.00 -2.15
C ARG A 159 12.37 16.40 -3.49
N PHE A 160 11.42 15.93 -4.31
CA PHE A 160 11.70 15.48 -5.69
C PHE A 160 12.26 16.62 -6.55
N HIS A 161 11.76 17.85 -6.37
CA HIS A 161 12.29 19.01 -7.08
C HIS A 161 13.71 19.35 -6.62
N VAL A 162 13.96 19.31 -5.31
CA VAL A 162 15.29 19.51 -4.72
C VAL A 162 16.28 18.46 -5.24
N LEU A 163 15.88 17.18 -5.28
CA LEU A 163 16.70 16.10 -5.84
C LEU A 163 17.04 16.37 -7.31
N SER A 164 16.03 16.72 -8.13
CA SER A 164 16.24 17.01 -9.54
C SER A 164 17.21 18.18 -9.77
N GLN A 165 17.11 19.24 -8.98
CA GLN A 165 18.04 20.37 -9.03
C GLN A 165 19.46 19.97 -8.60
N ALA A 166 19.60 19.17 -7.55
CA ALA A 166 20.89 18.69 -7.06
C ALA A 166 21.61 17.86 -8.14
N ILE A 167 20.91 16.90 -8.74
CA ILE A 167 21.43 16.09 -9.85
C ILE A 167 21.82 16.96 -11.05
N TYR A 168 20.98 17.95 -11.41
CA TYR A 168 21.29 18.85 -12.52
C TYR A 168 22.53 19.70 -12.26
N SER A 169 22.72 20.16 -11.02
CA SER A 169 23.82 21.04 -10.64
C SER A 169 25.15 20.30 -10.44
N ALA A 170 25.08 19.03 -10.02
CA ALA A 170 26.24 18.17 -9.78
C ALA A 170 25.97 16.76 -10.35
N PRO A 171 26.01 16.59 -11.68
CA PRO A 171 25.69 15.33 -12.33
C PRO A 171 26.66 14.20 -11.96
N ASP A 172 27.91 14.52 -11.67
CA ASP A 172 28.92 13.55 -11.21
C ASP A 172 28.59 12.98 -9.82
N ASP A 173 27.82 13.72 -9.00
CA ASP A 173 27.38 13.32 -7.66
C ASP A 173 25.96 12.71 -7.66
N ALA A 174 25.34 12.52 -8.84
CA ALA A 174 23.94 12.11 -8.96
C ALA A 174 23.61 10.84 -8.17
N HIS A 175 24.47 9.82 -8.21
CA HIS A 175 24.27 8.57 -7.46
C HIS A 175 24.24 8.81 -5.95
N GLN A 176 25.05 9.74 -5.46
CA GLN A 176 25.15 10.06 -4.05
C GLN A 176 23.89 10.83 -3.61
N HIS A 177 23.42 11.80 -4.41
CA HIS A 177 22.17 12.51 -4.19
C HIS A 177 20.95 11.58 -4.16
N VAL A 178 20.86 10.63 -5.10
CA VAL A 178 19.81 9.60 -5.11
C VAL A 178 19.89 8.75 -3.85
N ARG A 179 21.07 8.26 -3.47
CA ARG A 179 21.22 7.47 -2.24
C ARG A 179 20.76 8.20 -0.99
N ARG A 180 21.10 9.47 -0.82
CA ARG A 180 20.60 10.28 0.30
C ARG A 180 19.08 10.38 0.28
N PHE A 181 18.48 10.54 -0.90
CA PHE A 181 17.04 10.60 -1.07
C PHE A 181 16.35 9.28 -0.67
N GLU A 182 16.88 8.14 -1.10
CA GLU A 182 16.39 6.81 -0.76
C GLU A 182 16.52 6.52 0.74
N LEU A 183 17.67 6.84 1.35
CA LEU A 183 17.90 6.67 2.78
C LEU A 183 16.99 7.57 3.64
N GLN A 184 16.61 8.74 3.12
CA GLN A 184 15.63 9.59 3.79
C GLN A 184 14.25 8.92 3.79
N ALA A 185 13.85 8.25 2.71
CA ALA A 185 12.61 7.48 2.67
C ALA A 185 12.62 6.31 3.67
N ASP A 186 13.74 5.59 3.81
CA ASP A 186 13.91 4.57 4.86
C ASP A 186 13.75 5.17 6.28
N CYS A 187 14.32 6.35 6.53
CA CYS A 187 14.16 7.03 7.82
C CYS A 187 12.71 7.44 8.10
N LEU A 188 12.02 7.98 7.08
CA LEU A 188 10.60 8.34 7.18
C LEU A 188 9.71 7.10 7.42
N ALA A 189 10.04 5.95 6.83
CA ALA A 189 9.38 4.69 7.18
C ALA A 189 9.60 4.33 8.67
N GLY A 190 10.80 4.60 9.20
CA GLY A 190 11.10 4.48 10.62
C GLY A 190 10.23 5.39 11.50
N VAL A 191 10.08 6.67 11.13
CA VAL A 191 9.21 7.63 11.84
C VAL A 191 7.77 7.12 11.89
N TRP A 192 7.25 6.59 10.78
CA TRP A 192 5.94 5.94 10.79
C TRP A 192 5.88 4.78 11.80
N ILE A 193 6.85 3.86 11.78
CA ILE A 193 6.87 2.72 12.71
C ILE A 193 6.95 3.16 14.17
N HIS A 194 7.66 4.24 14.48
CA HIS A 194 7.69 4.81 15.83
C HIS A 194 6.28 5.19 16.32
N ASP A 195 5.53 5.86 15.45
CA ASP A 195 4.24 6.47 15.76
C ASP A 195 3.03 5.57 15.45
N SER A 196 3.26 4.40 14.87
CA SER A 196 2.23 3.42 14.51
C SER A 196 1.66 2.71 15.74
N PRO A 197 0.38 2.90 16.09
CA PRO A 197 -0.24 2.15 17.18
C PRO A 197 -0.26 0.63 16.91
N ALA A 198 -0.37 0.24 15.64
CA ALA A 198 -0.40 -1.17 15.23
C ALA A 198 0.95 -1.87 15.46
N TRP A 199 2.06 -1.15 15.29
CA TRP A 199 3.41 -1.73 15.32
C TRP A 199 4.22 -1.39 16.58
N ALA A 200 3.87 -0.32 17.31
CA ALA A 200 4.62 0.17 18.48
C ALA A 200 4.83 -0.90 19.56
N THR A 201 3.91 -1.85 19.72
CA THR A 201 3.94 -2.85 20.81
C THR A 201 4.37 -4.25 20.37
N SER A 202 4.56 -4.48 19.08
CA SER A 202 4.84 -5.82 18.55
C SER A 202 6.34 -6.12 18.52
N ASN A 203 6.83 -6.77 19.60
CA ASN A 203 8.22 -7.25 19.67
C ASN A 203 8.56 -8.21 18.53
N GLN A 204 7.61 -9.07 18.14
CA GLN A 204 7.81 -10.03 17.05
C GLN A 204 7.95 -9.31 15.70
N PHE A 205 7.08 -8.34 15.40
CA PHE A 205 7.19 -7.56 14.17
C PHE A 205 8.52 -6.81 14.08
N ARG A 206 8.96 -6.18 15.20
CA ARG A 206 10.25 -5.48 15.26
C ARG A 206 11.43 -6.44 15.01
N ALA A 207 11.40 -7.64 15.59
CA ALA A 207 12.44 -8.63 15.38
C ALA A 207 12.48 -9.13 13.93
N ASP A 208 11.31 -9.42 13.35
CA ASP A 208 11.20 -9.86 11.94
C ASP A 208 11.62 -8.75 10.97
N LEU A 209 11.29 -7.49 11.27
CA LEU A 209 11.70 -6.33 10.48
C LEU A 209 13.22 -6.15 10.48
N LEU A 210 13.85 -6.22 11.66
CA LEU A 210 15.31 -6.14 11.77
C LEU A 210 16.01 -7.28 11.02
N ALA A 211 15.44 -8.48 11.05
CA ALA A 211 15.96 -9.60 10.27
C ALA A 211 15.88 -9.34 8.77
N VAL A 212 14.77 -8.78 8.25
CA VAL A 212 14.67 -8.42 6.83
C VAL A 212 15.62 -7.28 6.45
N LEU A 213 15.72 -6.25 7.30
CA LEU A 213 16.60 -5.10 7.05
C LEU A 213 18.06 -5.51 6.88
N SER A 214 18.48 -6.61 7.52
CA SER A 214 19.82 -7.19 7.39
C SER A 214 20.10 -7.87 6.03
N ASP A 215 19.12 -7.98 5.14
CA ASP A 215 19.22 -8.69 3.84
C ASP A 215 18.48 -7.96 2.69
N ILE A 216 18.34 -6.63 2.80
CA ILE A 216 17.57 -5.83 1.82
C ILE A 216 18.33 -4.63 1.25
N GLY A 217 19.59 -4.42 1.61
CA GLY A 217 20.45 -3.43 0.94
C GLY A 217 20.92 -3.87 -0.44
N ASP A 218 21.39 -2.92 -1.25
CA ASP A 218 21.88 -3.22 -2.60
C ASP A 218 23.07 -4.20 -2.57
N ASP A 219 23.88 -4.18 -1.51
CA ASP A 219 24.98 -5.10 -1.26
C ASP A 219 24.53 -6.55 -1.04
N ALA A 220 23.41 -6.75 -0.33
CA ALA A 220 22.82 -8.06 -0.11
C ALA A 220 22.03 -8.55 -1.34
N LEU A 221 21.23 -7.68 -1.95
CA LEU A 221 20.35 -8.03 -3.08
C LEU A 221 21.09 -8.25 -4.40
N LEU A 222 22.24 -7.57 -4.59
CA LEU A 222 23.05 -7.68 -5.80
C LEU A 222 24.23 -8.65 -5.63
N ALA A 223 24.38 -9.30 -4.46
CA ALA A 223 25.40 -10.30 -4.23
C ALA A 223 25.31 -11.43 -5.27
N GLY A 224 26.36 -11.59 -6.08
CA GLY A 224 26.43 -12.62 -7.12
C GLY A 224 25.63 -12.32 -8.40
N GLN A 225 25.08 -11.10 -8.56
CA GLN A 225 24.34 -10.72 -9.76
C GLN A 225 25.23 -10.26 -10.91
N PRO A 226 24.79 -10.41 -12.18
CA PRO A 226 25.58 -10.03 -13.34
C PRO A 226 25.78 -8.50 -13.45
N PRO A 227 26.85 -8.04 -14.13
CA PRO A 227 27.23 -6.62 -14.18
C PRO A 227 26.15 -5.64 -14.65
N ALA A 228 25.21 -6.10 -15.48
CA ALA A 228 24.09 -5.27 -15.94
C ALA A 228 23.13 -4.87 -14.81
N THR A 229 22.93 -5.73 -13.80
CA THR A 229 22.11 -5.43 -12.61
C THR A 229 22.88 -4.55 -11.61
N VAL A 230 24.21 -4.69 -11.57
CA VAL A 230 25.14 -3.89 -10.74
C VAL A 230 25.16 -2.41 -11.14
N ARG A 231 24.69 -2.03 -12.34
CA ARG A 231 24.56 -0.60 -12.72
C ARG A 231 23.60 0.20 -11.83
N ARG A 232 22.71 -0.48 -11.09
CA ARG A 232 21.83 0.13 -10.07
C ARG A 232 22.40 0.04 -8.66
N ALA A 233 23.59 -0.56 -8.50
CA ALA A 233 24.19 -0.78 -7.19
C ALA A 233 24.49 0.54 -6.50
N GLY A 234 24.01 0.65 -5.27
CA GLY A 234 24.25 1.80 -4.41
C GLY A 234 23.31 2.97 -4.66
N LEU A 235 22.20 2.78 -5.38
CA LEU A 235 21.18 3.81 -5.47
C LEU A 235 20.32 3.83 -4.19
N HIS A 236 20.00 2.68 -3.61
CA HIS A 236 19.19 2.63 -2.37
C HIS A 236 20.06 2.69 -1.10
N GLY A 237 21.30 2.23 -1.19
CA GLY A 237 22.23 2.17 -0.06
C GLY A 237 22.62 0.74 0.32
N THR A 238 23.65 0.62 1.16
CA THR A 238 24.01 -0.67 1.76
C THR A 238 23.03 -1.06 2.84
N THR A 239 23.01 -2.33 3.19
CA THR A 239 22.22 -2.90 4.28
C THR A 239 22.46 -2.13 5.58
N GLU A 240 23.72 -1.76 5.86
CA GLU A 240 24.08 -0.95 7.02
C GLU A 240 23.46 0.45 6.98
N GLN A 241 23.58 1.15 5.85
CA GLN A 241 23.03 2.51 5.68
C GLN A 241 21.51 2.52 5.87
N ARG A 242 20.82 1.61 5.17
CA ARG A 242 19.37 1.47 5.22
C ARG A 242 18.88 1.18 6.64
N THR A 243 19.51 0.20 7.30
CA THR A 243 19.19 -0.16 8.69
C THR A 243 19.41 1.00 9.64
N ARG A 244 20.54 1.71 9.51
CA ARG A 244 20.88 2.87 10.35
C ARG A 244 19.83 3.98 10.25
N TRP A 245 19.44 4.36 9.03
CA TRP A 245 18.47 5.43 8.82
C TRP A 245 17.07 5.05 9.23
N PHE A 246 16.63 3.83 8.90
CA PHE A 246 15.36 3.31 9.40
C PHE A 246 15.30 3.34 10.93
N LEU A 247 16.34 2.83 11.60
CA LEU A 247 16.40 2.81 13.07
C LEU A 247 16.43 4.21 13.67
N ARG A 248 17.08 5.18 13.03
CA ARG A 248 17.10 6.57 13.49
C ARG A 248 15.68 7.16 13.52
N GLY A 249 14.90 6.97 12.46
CA GLY A 249 13.48 7.36 12.45
C GLY A 249 12.66 6.61 13.50
N ALA A 250 12.83 5.28 13.57
CA ALA A 250 12.09 4.43 14.50
C ALA A 250 12.38 4.72 15.98
N GLN A 251 13.57 5.20 16.30
CA GLN A 251 13.95 5.57 17.68
C GLN A 251 13.44 6.95 18.07
N THR A 252 13.47 7.90 17.13
CA THR A 252 13.19 9.32 17.43
C THR A 252 11.75 9.71 17.21
N GLY A 253 11.07 9.12 16.23
CA GLY A 253 9.76 9.60 15.76
C GLY A 253 9.81 11.00 15.13
N ASP A 254 11.01 11.55 14.90
CA ASP A 254 11.20 12.92 14.47
C ASP A 254 11.59 12.99 12.99
N VAL A 255 10.80 13.74 12.22
CA VAL A 255 11.04 13.96 10.78
C VAL A 255 12.35 14.71 10.55
N GLU A 256 12.71 15.64 11.44
CA GLU A 256 13.94 16.43 11.32
C GLU A 256 15.19 15.57 11.57
N ALA A 257 15.04 14.45 12.29
CA ALA A 257 16.12 13.48 12.43
C ALA A 257 16.47 12.78 11.10
N CYS A 258 15.63 12.86 10.07
CA CYS A 258 15.81 12.26 8.75
C CYS A 258 16.56 13.15 7.74
N ASP A 259 17.39 14.08 8.20
CA ASP A 259 18.26 14.88 7.33
C ASP A 259 19.49 14.10 6.84
N THR A 260 19.28 13.28 5.81
CA THR A 260 20.35 12.56 5.11
C THR A 260 21.25 13.45 4.26
N PHE A 261 20.86 14.70 4.01
CA PHE A 261 21.61 15.64 3.17
C PHE A 261 22.60 16.47 3.99
N GLY A 262 22.35 16.66 5.28
CA GLY A 262 23.23 17.39 6.20
C GLY A 262 24.40 16.59 6.77
N VAL A 263 24.48 15.28 6.57
CA VAL A 263 25.58 14.45 7.10
C VAL A 263 26.71 14.28 6.08
N LYS A 264 27.95 14.07 6.54
CA LYS A 264 29.08 13.80 5.64
C LYS A 264 28.88 12.48 4.88
N GLU A 265 28.64 11.40 5.61
CA GLU A 265 28.33 10.08 5.07
C GLU A 265 26.96 9.63 5.58
N PRO A 266 25.98 9.42 4.67
CA PRO A 266 24.68 8.88 5.04
C PRO A 266 24.79 7.39 5.35
#